data_AF-A0A517YJP5-F1
#
_entry.id   AF-A0A517YJP5-F1
#
_cell.length_a   1.000
_cell.length_b   1.000
_cell.length_c   1.000
_cell.angle_alpha   90.00
_cell.angle_beta   90.00
_cell.angle_gamma   90.00
#
_symmetry.space_group_name_H-M   'P 1'
#
loop_
_entity.id
_entity.type
_entity.pdbx_description
1 polymer ?
#
loop_
_entity_poly.entity_id
_entity_poly.type
_entity_poly.pdbx_seq_one_letter_code
_entity_poly.pdbx_strand_id
1 'polypeptide(L)'
;MSSVLLTRTVTVNAAFLQEIKEVNKELWQRLQDMRHRCQRPIAPASCRHFVQLLSQLRDQLALHFALEEAYGYFEDPVDVAPRLSYAADQLRSEHRQLYMRLTGIVERSESLLHSEQLTTLALWLGREYLHFDAALRDHESRENDLIFEAYDTDLGTGD
;
A
#
# COMPACT_ATOMS: atom_id res chain seq x y z
N MET A 1 16.86 -10.40 36.22
CA MET A 1 16.05 -9.27 35.73
C MET A 1 15.22 -9.79 34.56
N SER A 2 13.96 -10.14 34.82
CA SER A 2 13.07 -10.67 33.79
C SER A 2 12.57 -9.51 32.94
N SER A 3 13.06 -9.43 31.70
CA SER A 3 12.51 -8.52 30.69
C SER A 3 11.12 -9.02 30.33
N VAL A 4 10.08 -8.34 30.82
CA VAL A 4 8.73 -8.52 30.28
C VAL A 4 8.79 -7.99 28.85
N LEU A 5 8.85 -8.91 27.88
CA LEU A 5 8.56 -8.58 26.49
C LEU A 5 7.09 -8.18 26.45
N LEU A 6 6.84 -6.88 26.45
CA LEU A 6 5.52 -6.33 26.14
C LEU A 6 5.28 -6.65 24.67
N THR A 7 4.64 -7.79 24.40
CA THR A 7 4.14 -8.14 23.08
C THR A 7 3.02 -7.16 22.78
N ARG A 8 3.36 -6.04 22.13
CA ARG A 8 2.38 -5.05 21.67
C ARG A 8 1.75 -5.64 20.41
N THR A 9 0.70 -6.42 20.58
CA THR A 9 -0.10 -7.00 19.50
C THR A 9 -1.07 -5.96 18.97
N VAL A 10 -1.14 -5.80 17.65
CA VAL A 10 -2.13 -4.93 17.00
C VAL A 10 -3.40 -5.68 16.68
N THR A 11 -4.55 -5.01 16.80
CA THR A 11 -5.88 -5.49 16.39
C THR A 11 -6.39 -4.63 15.22
N VAL A 12 -7.38 -5.11 14.48
CA VAL A 12 -7.90 -4.43 13.27
C VAL A 12 -9.31 -3.95 13.50
N ASN A 13 -9.59 -2.68 13.20
CA ASN A 13 -10.96 -2.18 13.06
C ASN A 13 -11.38 -2.30 11.59
N ALA A 14 -12.03 -3.41 11.27
CA ALA A 14 -12.44 -3.75 9.92
C ALA A 14 -13.35 -2.68 9.27
N ALA A 15 -14.25 -2.09 10.05
CA ALA A 15 -15.14 -1.01 9.61
C ALA A 15 -14.39 0.22 9.16
N PHE A 16 -13.44 0.69 9.99
CA PHE A 16 -12.68 1.89 9.67
C PHE A 16 -11.69 1.66 8.52
N LEU A 17 -11.03 0.49 8.50
CA LEU A 17 -10.10 0.13 7.43
C LEU A 17 -10.84 0.09 6.07
N GLN A 18 -12.04 -0.47 6.03
CA GLN A 18 -12.90 -0.45 4.84
C GLN A 18 -13.29 0.98 4.43
N GLU A 19 -13.67 1.85 5.37
CA GLU A 19 -14.03 3.25 5.08
C GLU A 19 -12.86 4.04 4.48
N ILE A 20 -11.63 3.88 5.01
CA ILE A 20 -10.43 4.51 4.43
C ILE A 20 -10.24 4.09 2.97
N LYS A 21 -10.42 2.81 2.66
CA LYS A 21 -10.28 2.26 1.30
C LYS A 21 -11.36 2.81 0.36
N GLU A 22 -12.59 2.96 0.85
CA GLU A 22 -13.72 3.50 0.09
C GLU A 22 -13.62 5.01 -0.17
N VAL A 23 -13.04 5.77 0.76
CA VAL A 23 -12.83 7.21 0.61
C VAL A 23 -11.68 7.50 -0.36
N ASN A 24 -10.63 6.68 -0.38
CA ASN A 24 -9.48 6.83 -1.27
C ASN A 24 -9.69 6.32 -2.71
N LYS A 25 -10.91 6.45 -3.26
CA LYS A 25 -11.22 6.08 -4.66
C LYS A 25 -10.27 6.71 -5.68
N GLU A 26 -9.82 7.94 -5.43
CA GLU A 26 -8.90 8.64 -6.32
C GLU A 26 -7.52 7.97 -6.41
N LEU A 27 -7.01 7.40 -5.31
CA LEU A 27 -5.75 6.65 -5.30
C LEU A 27 -5.87 5.41 -6.20
N TRP A 28 -6.95 4.65 -6.02
CA TRP A 28 -7.19 3.42 -6.79
C TRP A 28 -7.37 3.68 -8.28
N GLN A 29 -8.09 4.75 -8.64
CA GLN A 29 -8.24 5.17 -10.02
C GLN A 29 -6.90 5.54 -10.65
N ARG A 30 -6.04 6.28 -9.94
CA ARG A 30 -4.70 6.64 -10.42
C ARG A 30 -3.81 5.42 -10.60
N LEU A 31 -3.80 4.49 -9.65
CA LEU A 31 -3.07 3.23 -9.75
C LEU A 31 -3.49 2.43 -11.00
N GLN A 32 -4.80 2.31 -11.20
CA GLN A 32 -5.38 1.62 -12.35
C GLN A 32 -5.01 2.30 -13.68
N ASP A 33 -5.12 3.62 -13.75
CA ASP A 33 -4.79 4.39 -14.95
C ASP A 33 -3.31 4.25 -15.32
N MET A 34 -2.43 4.36 -14.33
CA MET A 34 -0.98 4.19 -14.53
C MET A 34 -0.65 2.76 -14.97
N ARG A 35 -1.30 1.75 -14.37
CA ARG A 35 -1.16 0.36 -14.79
C ARG A 35 -1.55 0.16 -16.25
N HIS A 36 -2.69 0.71 -16.67
CA HIS A 36 -3.13 0.61 -18.06
C HIS A 36 -2.13 1.26 -19.03
N ARG A 37 -1.55 2.41 -18.65
CA ARG A 37 -0.52 3.09 -19.44
C ARG A 37 0.77 2.26 -19.54
N CYS A 38 1.16 1.56 -18.47
CA CYS A 38 2.33 0.69 -18.44
C CYS A 38 2.16 -0.64 -19.19
N GLN A 39 0.94 -1.04 -19.56
CA GLN A 39 0.72 -2.21 -20.42
C GLN A 39 1.24 -2.02 -21.85
N ARG A 40 1.55 -0.78 -22.22
CA ARG A 40 2.15 -0.42 -23.52
C ARG A 40 3.54 0.19 -23.29
N PRO A 41 4.44 0.11 -24.28
CA PRO A 41 5.73 0.79 -24.20
C PRO A 41 5.53 2.29 -23.92
N ILE A 42 6.24 2.80 -22.91
CA ILE A 42 6.23 4.22 -22.58
C ILE A 42 7.04 4.95 -23.65
N ALA A 43 6.48 5.98 -24.27
CA ALA A 43 7.24 6.82 -25.19
C ALA A 43 8.24 7.68 -24.39
N PRO A 44 9.50 7.88 -24.87
CA PRO A 44 10.47 8.75 -24.22
C PRO A 44 9.93 10.16 -23.93
N ALA A 45 9.14 10.72 -24.84
CA ALA A 45 8.50 12.03 -24.68
C ALA A 45 7.50 12.10 -23.50
N SER A 46 6.90 10.96 -23.13
CA SER A 46 5.92 10.88 -22.03
C SER A 46 6.57 10.66 -20.66
N CYS A 47 7.88 10.38 -20.60
CA CYS A 47 8.56 10.00 -19.37
C CYS A 47 8.46 11.08 -18.28
N ARG A 48 8.65 12.35 -18.63
CA ARG A 48 8.57 13.46 -17.66
C ARG A 48 7.20 13.51 -16.95
N HIS A 49 6.13 13.39 -17.72
CA HIS A 49 4.78 13.37 -17.18
C HIS A 49 4.55 12.13 -16.31
N PHE A 50 5.05 10.96 -16.73
CA PHE A 50 4.93 9.73 -15.96
C PHE A 50 5.62 9.81 -14.60
N VAL A 51 6.81 10.40 -14.53
CA VAL A 51 7.53 10.60 -13.26
C VAL A 51 6.77 11.55 -12.34
N GLN A 52 6.18 12.63 -12.87
CA GLN A 52 5.34 13.52 -12.06
C GLN A 52 4.13 12.78 -11.45
N LEU A 53 3.48 11.91 -12.22
CA LEU A 53 2.37 11.09 -11.72
C LEU A 53 2.85 10.11 -10.63
N LEU A 54 4.04 9.52 -10.78
CA LEU A 54 4.62 8.65 -9.75
C LEU A 54 4.92 9.39 -8.45
N SER A 55 5.46 10.61 -8.52
CA SER A 55 5.72 11.41 -7.32
C SER A 55 4.42 11.76 -6.59
N GLN A 56 3.37 12.13 -7.33
CA GLN A 56 2.03 12.36 -6.73
C GLN A 56 1.47 11.08 -6.10
N LEU A 57 1.58 9.95 -6.80
CA LEU A 57 1.12 8.66 -6.30
C LEU A 57 1.84 8.27 -5.01
N ARG A 58 3.15 8.49 -4.92
CA ARG A 58 3.95 8.23 -3.71
C ARG A 58 3.39 9.01 -2.52
N ASP A 59 3.09 10.28 -2.71
CA ASP A 59 2.59 11.14 -1.63
C ASP A 59 1.18 10.72 -1.19
N GLN A 60 0.31 10.36 -2.14
CA GLN A 60 -1.03 9.82 -1.84
C GLN A 60 -0.97 8.48 -1.13
N LEU A 61 -0.06 7.58 -1.53
CA LEU A 61 0.13 6.29 -0.88
C LEU A 61 0.66 6.44 0.54
N ALA A 62 1.56 7.40 0.79
CA ALA A 62 2.03 7.71 2.14
C ALA A 62 0.87 8.11 3.06
N LEU A 63 -0.01 8.98 2.57
CA LEU A 63 -1.20 9.40 3.31
C LEU A 63 -2.13 8.21 3.56
N HIS A 64 -2.34 7.36 2.56
CA HIS A 64 -3.19 6.18 2.69
C HIS A 64 -2.70 5.24 3.81
N PHE A 65 -1.42 4.83 3.77
CA PHE A 65 -0.85 3.99 4.81
C PHE A 65 -0.86 4.65 6.19
N ALA A 66 -0.61 5.97 6.26
CA ALA A 66 -0.68 6.68 7.53
C ALA A 66 -2.08 6.67 8.14
N LEU A 67 -3.13 6.75 7.32
CA LEU A 67 -4.52 6.66 7.80
C LEU A 67 -4.85 5.25 8.29
N GLU A 68 -4.44 4.22 7.55
CA GLU A 68 -4.65 2.82 7.96
C GLU A 68 -3.92 2.51 9.26
N GLU A 69 -2.65 2.92 9.38
CA GLU A 69 -1.86 2.72 10.59
C GLU A 69 -2.40 3.48 11.81
N ALA A 70 -2.95 4.68 11.61
CA ALA A 70 -3.46 5.50 12.71
C ALA A 70 -4.88 5.11 13.17
N TYR A 71 -5.70 4.58 12.27
CA TYR A 71 -7.13 4.41 12.52
C TYR A 71 -7.72 3.06 12.10
N GLY A 72 -7.05 2.29 11.25
CA GLY A 72 -7.45 0.92 10.90
C GLY A 72 -6.82 -0.14 11.80
N TYR A 73 -5.60 0.13 12.27
CA TYR A 73 -4.82 -0.75 13.15
C TYR A 73 -4.72 -0.16 14.57
N PHE A 74 -5.11 -0.93 15.60
CA PHE A 74 -5.16 -0.49 17.01
C PHE A 74 -4.16 -1.26 17.88
N GLU A 75 -3.62 -0.62 18.90
CA GLU A 75 -2.65 -1.24 19.82
C GLU A 75 -3.25 -1.68 21.16
N ASP A 76 -4.59 -1.84 21.25
CA ASP A 76 -5.32 -2.11 22.51
C ASP A 76 -6.15 -3.42 22.48
N PRO A 77 -6.13 -4.27 23.52
CA PRO A 77 -6.77 -5.59 23.52
C PRO A 77 -8.28 -5.60 23.78
N VAL A 78 -8.94 -4.44 23.91
CA VAL A 78 -10.26 -4.42 24.56
C VAL A 78 -11.37 -5.01 23.69
N ASP A 79 -11.31 -4.97 22.35
CA ASP A 79 -12.50 -5.37 21.55
C ASP A 79 -12.31 -6.00 20.16
N VAL A 80 -11.12 -6.39 19.66
CA VAL A 80 -11.09 -7.04 18.33
C VAL A 80 -10.10 -8.20 18.19
N ALA A 81 -10.65 -9.37 17.83
CA ALA A 81 -10.02 -10.63 17.42
C ALA A 81 -8.48 -10.76 17.58
N PRO A 82 -7.96 -11.08 18.79
CA PRO A 82 -6.52 -11.25 19.07
C PRO A 82 -5.83 -12.31 18.19
N ARG A 83 -6.61 -13.26 17.66
CA ARG A 83 -6.14 -14.30 16.73
C ARG A 83 -5.62 -13.75 15.40
N LEU A 84 -6.11 -12.57 15.00
CA LEU A 84 -5.75 -11.90 13.75
C LEU A 84 -4.52 -10.99 13.91
N SER A 85 -4.04 -10.77 15.14
CA SER A 85 -3.00 -9.79 15.44
C SER A 85 -1.69 -10.04 14.70
N TYR A 86 -1.29 -11.30 14.54
CA TYR A 86 -0.06 -11.62 13.80
C TYR A 86 -0.17 -11.24 12.31
N ALA A 87 -1.32 -11.53 11.68
CA ALA A 87 -1.55 -11.18 10.27
C ALA A 87 -1.65 -9.66 10.09
N ALA A 88 -2.33 -8.98 11.01
CA ALA A 88 -2.44 -7.52 11.05
C ALA A 88 -1.06 -6.85 11.18
N ASP A 89 -0.23 -7.30 12.12
CA ASP A 89 1.13 -6.77 12.31
C ASP A 89 2.00 -7.02 11.08
N GLN A 90 1.87 -8.19 10.45
CA GLN A 90 2.60 -8.50 9.23
C GLN A 90 2.20 -7.56 8.09
N LEU A 91 0.90 -7.39 7.82
CA LEU A 91 0.40 -6.50 6.77
C LEU A 91 0.82 -5.04 7.01
N ARG A 92 0.62 -4.54 8.22
CA ARG A 92 1.10 -3.20 8.61
C ARG A 92 2.59 -3.02 8.35
N SER A 93 3.41 -4.05 8.59
CA SER A 93 4.86 -3.98 8.35
C SER A 93 5.24 -3.89 6.85
N GLU A 94 4.35 -4.31 5.95
CA GLU A 94 4.56 -4.27 4.51
C GLU A 94 4.37 -2.86 3.92
N HIS A 95 3.58 -1.98 4.56
CA HIS A 95 3.39 -0.59 4.14
C HIS A 95 4.71 0.12 3.89
N ARG A 96 5.65 0.00 4.86
CA ARG A 96 6.98 0.58 4.75
C ARG A 96 7.74 0.04 3.54
N GLN A 97 7.63 -1.25 3.27
CA GLN A 97 8.35 -1.89 2.17
C GLN A 97 7.81 -1.42 0.81
N LEU A 98 6.47 -1.36 0.68
CA LEU A 98 5.79 -0.86 -0.51
C LEU A 98 6.11 0.62 -0.76
N TYR A 99 6.04 1.45 0.29
CA TYR A 99 6.37 2.87 0.21
C TYR A 99 7.84 3.10 -0.21
N MET A 100 8.79 2.39 0.41
CA MET A 100 10.21 2.49 0.05
C MET A 100 10.46 2.02 -1.38
N ARG A 101 9.75 0.99 -1.85
CA ARG A 101 9.85 0.53 -3.23
C ARG A 101 9.39 1.61 -4.21
N LEU A 102 8.23 2.22 -3.98
CA LEU A 102 7.73 3.29 -4.85
C LEU A 102 8.65 4.53 -4.81
N THR A 103 9.15 4.87 -3.62
CA THR A 103 10.13 5.96 -3.44
C THR A 103 11.40 5.71 -4.25
N GLY A 104 11.96 4.50 -4.18
CA GLY A 104 13.13 4.12 -4.98
C GLY A 104 12.85 4.15 -6.49
N ILE A 105 11.61 3.84 -6.93
CA ILE A 105 11.21 4.01 -8.33
C ILE A 105 11.26 5.49 -8.71
N VAL A 106 10.66 6.37 -7.91
CA VAL A 106 10.63 7.82 -8.14
C VAL A 106 12.04 8.42 -8.19
N GLU A 107 12.88 8.13 -7.21
CA GLU A 107 14.25 8.68 -7.13
C GLU A 107 15.10 8.27 -8.33
N ARG A 108 15.04 6.99 -8.73
CA ARG A 108 15.75 6.51 -9.90
C ARG A 108 15.20 7.10 -11.19
N SER A 109 13.88 7.26 -11.28
CA SER A 109 13.23 7.95 -12.39
C SER A 109 13.69 9.39 -12.55
N GLU A 110 13.76 10.14 -11.45
CA GLU A 110 14.24 11.54 -11.42
C GLU A 110 15.72 11.61 -11.82
N SER A 111 16.56 10.69 -11.35
CA SER A 111 17.97 10.59 -11.73
C SER A 111 18.16 10.34 -13.23
N LEU A 112 17.39 9.42 -13.81
CA LEU A 112 17.43 9.13 -15.25
C LEU A 112 16.89 10.29 -16.09
N LEU A 113 15.86 11.00 -15.62
CA LEU A 113 15.38 12.23 -16.26
C LEU A 113 16.44 13.34 -16.24
N HIS A 114 17.11 13.54 -15.10
CA HIS A 114 18.12 14.57 -14.93
C HIS A 114 19.34 14.34 -15.84
N SER A 115 19.70 13.07 -16.05
CA SER A 115 20.77 12.67 -16.97
C SER A 115 20.32 12.47 -18.43
N GLU A 116 19.10 12.87 -18.77
CA GLU A 116 18.51 12.78 -20.12
C GLU A 116 18.47 11.36 -20.72
N GLN A 117 18.51 10.32 -19.88
CA GLN A 117 18.47 8.91 -20.29
C GLN A 117 17.04 8.40 -20.55
N LEU A 118 16.30 9.09 -21.42
CA LEU A 118 14.87 8.87 -21.62
C LEU A 118 14.52 7.47 -22.18
N THR A 119 15.36 6.91 -23.04
CA THR A 119 15.15 5.55 -23.58
C THR A 119 15.30 4.50 -22.49
N THR A 120 16.35 4.60 -21.66
CA THR A 120 16.57 3.71 -20.52
C THR A 120 15.41 3.82 -19.53
N LEU A 121 15.00 5.05 -19.22
CA LEU A 121 13.85 5.32 -18.35
C LEU A 121 12.56 4.68 -18.89
N ALA A 122 12.24 4.90 -20.18
CA ALA A 122 11.04 4.35 -20.81
C ALA A 122 10.97 2.81 -20.74
N LEU A 123 12.10 2.13 -20.96
CA LEU A 123 12.17 0.66 -20.92
C LEU A 123 12.05 0.10 -19.50
N TRP A 124 12.62 0.81 -18.52
CA TRP A 124 12.69 0.35 -17.14
C TRP A 124 11.41 0.68 -16.35
N LEU A 125 10.87 1.88 -16.52
CA LEU A 125 9.83 2.45 -15.65
C LEU A 125 8.53 1.65 -15.65
N GLY A 126 8.04 1.28 -16.84
CA GLY A 126 6.78 0.55 -16.96
C GLY A 126 6.84 -0.81 -16.26
N ARG A 127 7.97 -1.51 -16.41
CA ARG A 127 8.19 -2.81 -15.77
C ARG A 127 8.23 -2.70 -14.24
N GLU A 128 9.00 -1.76 -13.71
CA GLU A 128 9.10 -1.61 -12.25
C GLU A 128 7.79 -1.16 -11.63
N TYR A 129 7.06 -0.26 -12.30
CA TYR A 129 5.73 0.12 -11.87
C TYR A 129 4.78 -1.08 -11.82
N LEU A 130 4.75 -1.92 -12.86
CA LEU A 130 3.88 -3.10 -12.88
C LEU A 130 4.22 -4.11 -11.79
N HIS A 131 5.50 -4.30 -11.47
CA HIS A 131 5.87 -5.16 -10.35
C HIS A 131 5.49 -4.57 -8.98
N PHE A 132 5.55 -3.24 -8.84
CA PHE A 132 5.05 -2.56 -7.64
C PHE A 132 3.52 -2.67 -7.54
N ASP A 133 2.78 -2.38 -8.61
CA ASP A 133 1.32 -2.50 -8.66
C ASP A 133 0.84 -3.91 -8.30
N ALA A 134 1.51 -4.95 -8.81
CA ALA A 134 1.19 -6.32 -8.46
C ALA A 134 1.38 -6.61 -6.96
N ALA A 135 2.47 -6.11 -6.37
CA ALA A 135 2.74 -6.30 -4.94
C ALA A 135 1.75 -5.53 -4.06
N LEU A 136 1.40 -4.30 -4.42
CA LEU A 136 0.39 -3.52 -3.71
C LEU A 136 -0.97 -4.23 -3.77
N ARG A 137 -1.39 -4.72 -4.93
CA ARG A 137 -2.67 -5.42 -5.07
C ARG A 137 -2.74 -6.73 -4.29
N ASP A 138 -1.64 -7.45 -4.20
CA ASP A 138 -1.54 -8.64 -3.36
C ASP A 138 -1.71 -8.29 -1.87
N HIS A 139 -1.04 -7.23 -1.42
CA HIS A 139 -1.19 -6.68 -0.08
C HIS A 139 -2.65 -6.29 0.20
N GLU A 140 -3.28 -5.50 -0.67
CA GLU A 140 -4.69 -5.11 -0.55
C GLU A 140 -5.65 -6.31 -0.50
N SER A 141 -5.38 -7.36 -1.29
CA SER A 141 -6.21 -8.56 -1.26
C SER A 141 -6.15 -9.23 0.12
N ARG A 142 -4.95 -9.35 0.70
CA ARG A 142 -4.76 -9.97 2.01
C ARG A 142 -5.34 -9.13 3.15
N GLU A 143 -5.30 -7.79 3.03
CA GLU A 143 -6.02 -6.92 3.97
C GLU A 143 -7.54 -7.08 3.86
N ASN A 144 -8.08 -7.16 2.65
CA ASN A 144 -9.52 -7.38 2.46
C ASN A 144 -9.97 -8.74 3.02
N ASP A 145 -9.15 -9.79 2.85
CA ASP A 145 -9.40 -11.10 3.45
C ASP A 145 -9.42 -11.00 4.99
N LEU A 146 -8.51 -10.21 5.57
CA LEU A 146 -8.44 -9.96 7.02
C LEU A 146 -9.67 -9.19 7.52
N ILE A 147 -10.12 -8.17 6.78
CA ILE A 147 -11.35 -7.41 7.07
C ILE A 147 -12.57 -8.34 7.05
N PHE A 148 -12.68 -9.20 6.04
CA PHE A 148 -13.77 -10.16 5.91
C PHE A 148 -13.80 -11.14 7.09
N GLU A 149 -12.64 -11.69 7.45
CA GLU A 149 -12.51 -12.62 8.58
C GLU A 149 -12.84 -11.94 9.93
N ALA A 150 -12.49 -10.67 10.10
CA ALA A 150 -12.87 -9.90 11.28
C ALA A 150 -14.39 -9.71 11.38
N TYR A 151 -15.09 -9.42 10.27
CA TYR A 151 -16.56 -9.29 10.27
C TYR A 151 -17.30 -10.61 10.51
N ASP A 152 -16.84 -11.71 9.91
CA ASP A 152 -17.47 -13.04 10.11
C ASP A 152 -17.39 -13.47 11.59
N THR A 153 -16.31 -13.09 12.27
CA THR A 153 -16.13 -13.36 13.69
C THR A 153 -17.05 -12.50 14.58
N ASP A 154 -17.23 -11.23 14.23
CA ASP A 154 -18.10 -10.28 14.97
C ASP A 154 -19.58 -10.68 14.89
N LEU A 155 -20.01 -11.32 13.80
CA LEU A 155 -21.37 -11.84 13.62
C LEU A 155 -21.62 -13.19 14.31
N GLY A 156 -20.57 -13.87 14.80
CA GLY A 156 -20.62 -15.25 15.30
C GLY A 156 -20.88 -15.45 16.80
N THR A 157 -21.01 -14.39 17.60
CA THR A 157 -21.15 -14.50 19.08
C THR A 157 -22.59 -14.40 19.60
N GLY A 158 -23.58 -14.70 18.76
CA GLY A 158 -24.99 -14.78 19.17
C GLY A 158 -25.42 -16.19 19.57
N ASP A 159 -25.25 -16.56 20.84
CA ASP A 159 -26.07 -17.57 21.54
C ASP A 159 -26.35 -17.10 22.98
#